data_AF-A0A7C8EID2-F1
#
_entry.id   AF-A0A7C8EID2-F1
#
_cell.length_a   1.000
_cell.length_b   1.000
_cell.length_c   1.000
_cell.angle_alpha   90.00
_cell.angle_beta   90.00
_cell.angle_gamma   90.00
#
_symmetry.space_group_name_H-M   'P 1'
#
loop_
_entity.id
_entity.type
_entity.pdbx_description
1 polymer ?
#
loop_
_entity_poly.entity_id
_entity_poly.type
_entity_poly.pdbx_seq_one_letter_code
_entity_poly.pdbx_strand_id
1 'polypeptide(L)'
;MPIPAHTKLTAVPGMLAANIKTYNDTHAGYNRQYANYIAARNDGIAVAGSLGAWIASNGATPIQALLNAFGMNAHNSRLVPHDAFQGVLSRLNPLTVNWVAGLALPLGVPPPNLVNAATGETLSAELRFLYNVFAAGGSVTNSGGYVAASKTMHCLFPKLAPIIDGKHTGIAYYNIDSATYDQPLGLDSWARWVGEPIHGKVNPSPRGAGRKGWQWHQFMAAVGVNQHIYELWQVANRSPGLQAFLALDPTPGTNGITRIIDKGLW
;
A
#
# COMPACT_ATOMS: atom_id res chain seq x y z
N MET A 1 4.08 18.38 2.16
CA MET A 1 5.42 18.33 2.77
C MET A 1 5.37 17.20 3.77
N PRO A 2 6.33 16.27 3.77
CA PRO A 2 6.24 15.11 4.66
C PRO A 2 6.12 15.57 6.10
N ILE A 3 5.41 14.80 6.91
CA ILE A 3 5.17 15.12 8.32
C ILE A 3 6.48 15.49 9.06
N PRO A 4 6.45 16.41 10.03
CA PRO A 4 7.65 16.86 10.74
C PRO A 4 8.42 15.72 11.40
N ALA A 5 9.74 15.87 11.52
CA ALA A 5 10.57 14.91 12.24
C ALA A 5 10.14 14.78 13.71
N HIS A 6 10.24 13.58 14.25
CA HIS A 6 9.82 13.21 15.61
C HIS A 6 8.32 13.37 15.89
N THR A 7 7.48 13.33 14.85
CA THR A 7 6.02 13.33 15.03
C THR A 7 5.61 12.05 15.75
N LYS A 8 4.88 12.15 16.86
CA LYS A 8 4.30 10.97 17.51
C LYS A 8 3.21 10.36 16.63
N LEU A 9 3.11 9.04 16.56
CA LEU A 9 2.07 8.37 15.77
C LEU A 9 0.65 8.84 16.13
N THR A 10 0.41 9.08 17.43
CA THR A 10 -0.87 9.61 17.96
C THR A 10 -1.22 11.03 17.49
N ALA A 11 -0.25 11.81 17.01
CA ALA A 11 -0.49 13.14 16.45
C ALA A 11 -0.86 13.10 14.96
N VAL A 12 -0.50 12.04 14.22
CA VAL A 12 -0.72 11.91 12.78
C VAL A 12 -2.20 12.11 12.39
N PRO A 13 -3.20 11.51 13.08
CA PRO A 13 -4.61 11.70 12.75
C PRO A 13 -5.05 13.17 12.66
N GLY A 14 -4.52 14.04 13.53
CA GLY A 14 -4.86 15.46 13.56
C GLY A 14 -4.31 16.25 12.36
N MET A 15 -3.35 15.68 11.62
CA MET A 15 -2.71 16.32 10.47
C MET A 15 -3.34 15.93 9.14
N LEU A 16 -4.09 14.81 9.10
CA LEU A 16 -4.54 14.18 7.86
C LEU A 16 -5.36 15.15 6.99
N ALA A 17 -6.39 15.79 7.54
CA ALA A 17 -7.29 16.64 6.75
C ALA A 17 -6.56 17.80 6.04
N ALA A 18 -5.67 18.50 6.76
CA ALA A 18 -4.91 19.62 6.20
C ALA A 18 -3.90 19.16 5.13
N ASN A 19 -3.23 18.04 5.36
CA ASN A 19 -2.25 17.49 4.42
C ASN A 19 -2.94 16.94 3.16
N ILE A 20 -4.06 16.23 3.30
CA ILE A 20 -4.88 15.76 2.17
C ILE A 20 -5.33 16.92 1.30
N LYS A 21 -5.85 18.00 1.93
CA LYS A 21 -6.25 19.20 1.18
C LYS A 21 -5.07 19.78 0.40
N THR A 22 -3.93 19.98 1.06
CA THR A 22 -2.72 20.52 0.44
C THR A 22 -2.23 19.63 -0.71
N TYR A 23 -2.25 18.31 -0.52
CA TYR A 23 -1.90 17.35 -1.56
C TYR A 23 -2.81 17.50 -2.77
N ASN A 24 -4.13 17.55 -2.55
CA ASN A 24 -5.12 17.64 -3.62
C ASN A 24 -4.99 18.92 -4.43
N ASP A 25 -4.74 20.05 -3.75
CA ASP A 25 -4.53 21.36 -4.39
C ASP A 25 -3.24 21.35 -5.26
N THR A 26 -2.22 20.61 -4.82
CA THR A 26 -0.90 20.56 -5.50
C THR A 26 -0.82 19.51 -6.61
N HIS A 27 -1.55 18.38 -6.48
CA HIS A 27 -1.37 17.18 -7.31
C HIS A 27 -2.64 16.80 -8.08
N ALA A 28 -3.41 17.79 -8.55
CA ALA A 28 -4.65 17.57 -9.30
C ALA A 28 -4.48 16.64 -10.52
N GLY A 29 -3.34 16.73 -11.23
CA GLY A 29 -3.01 15.84 -12.35
C GLY A 29 -2.87 14.37 -11.96
N TYR A 30 -2.16 14.10 -10.85
CA TYR A 30 -1.98 12.75 -10.31
C TYR A 30 -3.30 12.16 -9.83
N ASN A 31 -4.13 12.97 -9.15
CA ASN A 31 -5.45 12.58 -8.71
C ASN A 31 -6.34 12.13 -9.88
N ARG A 32 -6.33 12.87 -11.00
CA ARG A 32 -7.06 12.48 -12.21
C ARG A 32 -6.58 11.15 -12.78
N GLN A 33 -5.26 10.97 -12.90
CA GLN A 33 -4.68 9.73 -13.42
C GLN A 33 -5.04 8.52 -12.54
N TYR A 34 -4.97 8.68 -11.21
CA TYR A 34 -5.36 7.64 -10.27
C TYR A 34 -6.86 7.31 -10.34
N ALA A 35 -7.72 8.34 -10.42
CA ALA A 35 -9.17 8.14 -10.56
C ALA A 35 -9.52 7.36 -11.84
N ASN A 36 -8.92 7.74 -12.98
CA ASN A 36 -9.09 7.04 -14.24
C ASN A 36 -8.62 5.58 -14.16
N TYR A 37 -7.49 5.33 -13.47
CA TYR A 37 -7.00 3.99 -13.22
C TYR A 37 -7.99 3.16 -12.40
N ILE A 38 -8.53 3.70 -11.29
CA ILE A 38 -9.48 2.98 -10.44
C ILE A 38 -10.77 2.64 -11.21
N ALA A 39 -11.28 3.56 -12.02
CA ALA A 39 -12.43 3.29 -12.88
C ALA A 39 -12.13 2.15 -13.87
N ALA A 40 -11.06 2.28 -14.66
CA ALA A 40 -10.67 1.27 -15.65
C ALA A 40 -10.37 -0.10 -15.01
N ARG A 41 -9.78 -0.13 -13.82
CA ARG A 41 -9.56 -1.34 -13.03
C ARG A 41 -10.88 -2.01 -12.67
N ASN A 42 -11.82 -1.25 -12.12
CA ASN A 42 -13.09 -1.82 -11.67
C ASN A 42 -13.93 -2.33 -12.85
N ASP A 43 -13.99 -1.57 -13.95
CA ASP A 43 -14.68 -1.97 -15.17
C ASP A 43 -14.05 -3.23 -15.77
N GLY A 44 -12.72 -3.25 -15.86
CA GLY A 44 -11.97 -4.39 -16.38
C GLY A 44 -12.15 -5.67 -15.55
N ILE A 45 -12.17 -5.55 -14.22
CA ILE A 45 -12.45 -6.67 -13.32
C ILE A 45 -13.90 -7.14 -13.46
N ALA A 46 -14.85 -6.22 -13.59
CA ALA A 46 -16.26 -6.57 -13.78
C ALA A 46 -16.48 -7.35 -15.08
N VAL A 47 -15.84 -6.93 -16.18
CA VAL A 47 -15.90 -7.64 -17.47
C VAL A 47 -15.20 -9.00 -17.42
N ALA A 48 -14.03 -9.08 -16.78
CA ALA A 48 -13.26 -10.33 -16.69
C ALA A 48 -13.79 -11.30 -15.61
N GLY A 49 -14.69 -10.87 -14.73
CA GLY A 49 -15.26 -11.63 -13.63
C GLY A 49 -14.36 -11.76 -12.39
N SER A 50 -13.06 -11.48 -12.47
CA SER A 50 -12.15 -11.48 -11.31
C SER A 50 -10.88 -10.67 -11.58
N LEU A 51 -10.14 -10.31 -10.51
CA LEU A 51 -8.86 -9.62 -10.64
C LEU A 51 -7.83 -10.49 -11.39
N GLY A 52 -7.73 -11.77 -11.03
CA GLY A 52 -6.86 -12.75 -11.68
C GLY A 52 -7.11 -12.87 -13.18
N ALA A 53 -8.38 -12.98 -13.59
CA ALA A 53 -8.74 -13.03 -15.02
C ALA A 53 -8.43 -11.72 -15.76
N TRP A 54 -8.61 -10.57 -15.09
CA TRP A 54 -8.29 -9.27 -15.67
C TRP A 54 -6.79 -9.10 -15.90
N ILE A 55 -5.94 -9.43 -14.92
CA ILE A 55 -4.47 -9.32 -15.08
C ILE A 55 -3.89 -10.35 -16.08
N ALA A 56 -4.54 -11.50 -16.26
CA ALA A 56 -4.17 -12.49 -17.26
C ALA A 56 -4.49 -12.03 -18.70
N SER A 57 -5.42 -11.08 -18.86
CA SER A 57 -5.79 -10.50 -20.15
C SER A 57 -5.15 -9.13 -20.35
N ASN A 58 -5.84 -8.05 -19.96
CA ASN A 58 -5.48 -6.68 -20.30
C ASN A 58 -5.07 -5.82 -19.09
N GLY A 59 -5.06 -6.37 -17.87
CA GLY A 59 -4.79 -5.60 -16.65
C GLY A 59 -3.38 -5.00 -16.56
N ALA A 60 -2.41 -5.57 -17.28
CA ALA A 60 -1.03 -5.08 -17.29
C ALA A 60 -0.92 -3.64 -17.82
N THR A 61 -1.63 -3.29 -18.90
CA THR A 61 -1.57 -1.97 -19.54
C THR A 61 -1.97 -0.82 -18.60
N PRO A 62 -3.17 -0.82 -17.98
CA PRO A 62 -3.56 0.26 -17.07
C PRO A 62 -2.70 0.31 -15.81
N ILE A 63 -2.22 -0.83 -15.29
CA ILE A 63 -1.29 -0.86 -14.15
C ILE A 63 0.02 -0.17 -14.52
N GLN A 64 0.62 -0.57 -15.65
CA GLN A 64 1.91 -0.02 -16.07
C GLN A 64 1.79 1.49 -16.41
N ALA A 65 0.67 1.91 -17.00
CA ALA A 65 0.38 3.32 -17.24
C ALA A 65 0.31 4.14 -15.94
N LEU A 66 -0.32 3.61 -14.88
CA LEU A 66 -0.35 4.28 -13.59
C LEU A 66 1.05 4.31 -12.94
N LEU A 67 1.81 3.22 -13.01
CA LEU A 67 3.19 3.20 -12.49
C LEU A 67 4.08 4.21 -13.22
N ASN A 68 3.90 4.41 -14.53
CA ASN A 68 4.57 5.47 -15.29
C ASN A 68 4.23 6.85 -14.74
N ALA A 69 2.94 7.12 -14.50
CA ALA A 69 2.46 8.36 -13.88
C ALA A 69 3.05 8.57 -12.47
N PHE A 70 3.33 7.49 -11.74
CA PHE A 70 4.01 7.52 -10.45
C PHE A 70 5.53 7.75 -10.55
N GLY A 71 6.06 8.03 -11.74
CA GLY A 71 7.46 8.32 -11.98
C GLY A 71 8.35 7.07 -12.05
N MET A 72 7.78 5.87 -12.21
CA MET A 72 8.55 4.63 -12.31
C MET A 72 9.36 4.52 -13.62
N ASN A 73 9.32 5.50 -14.52
CA ASN A 73 10.17 5.51 -15.72
C ASN A 73 11.45 6.35 -15.58
N ALA A 74 11.71 6.92 -14.41
CA ALA A 74 12.88 7.76 -14.19
C ALA A 74 14.07 6.99 -13.59
N HIS A 75 15.27 7.27 -14.11
CA HIS A 75 16.56 6.79 -13.62
C HIS A 75 16.54 5.28 -13.26
N ASN A 76 16.99 4.95 -12.04
CA ASN A 76 17.09 3.60 -11.52
C ASN A 76 15.74 2.96 -11.19
N SER A 77 14.59 3.60 -11.42
CA SER A 77 13.28 2.98 -11.18
C SER A 77 12.61 2.46 -12.45
N ARG A 78 13.25 2.61 -13.62
CA ARG A 78 12.71 2.28 -14.95
C ARG A 78 11.96 0.94 -14.99
N LEU A 79 10.69 0.98 -15.41
CA LEU A 79 9.88 -0.22 -15.65
C LEU A 79 10.52 -1.11 -16.72
N VAL A 80 10.28 -2.41 -16.61
CA VAL A 80 10.65 -3.38 -17.66
C VAL A 80 9.76 -3.18 -18.91
N PRO A 81 10.13 -3.71 -20.10
CA PRO A 81 9.26 -3.71 -21.27
C PRO A 81 7.88 -4.32 -21.00
N HIS A 82 6.86 -3.89 -21.75
CA HIS A 82 5.47 -4.28 -21.51
C HIS A 82 5.26 -5.81 -21.48
N ASP A 83 5.83 -6.54 -22.44
CA ASP A 83 5.68 -8.00 -22.51
C ASP A 83 6.26 -8.72 -21.28
N ALA A 84 7.39 -8.23 -20.76
CA ALA A 84 7.98 -8.74 -19.54
C ALA A 84 7.09 -8.43 -18.33
N PHE A 85 6.57 -7.21 -18.24
CA PHE A 85 5.67 -6.77 -17.18
C PHE A 85 4.37 -7.60 -17.16
N GLN A 86 3.74 -7.78 -18.33
CA GLN A 86 2.56 -8.62 -18.51
C GLN A 86 2.86 -10.08 -18.20
N GLY A 87 4.02 -10.59 -18.61
CA GLY A 87 4.49 -11.93 -18.29
C GLY A 87 4.61 -12.18 -16.79
N VAL A 88 5.06 -11.19 -16.01
CA VAL A 88 5.10 -11.29 -14.53
C VAL A 88 3.69 -11.33 -13.94
N LEU A 89 2.80 -10.42 -14.34
CA LEU A 89 1.45 -10.34 -13.77
C LEU A 89 0.59 -11.57 -14.12
N SER A 90 0.67 -12.05 -15.36
CA SER A 90 -0.09 -13.22 -15.83
C SER A 90 0.32 -14.54 -15.15
N ARG A 91 1.51 -14.60 -14.55
CA ARG A 91 2.02 -15.78 -13.82
C ARG A 91 1.65 -15.80 -12.34
N LEU A 92 1.02 -14.75 -11.82
CA LEU A 92 0.57 -14.73 -10.43
C LEU A 92 -0.51 -15.78 -10.21
N ASN A 93 -0.48 -16.46 -9.06
CA ASN A 93 -1.51 -17.44 -8.72
C ASN A 93 -2.88 -16.75 -8.59
N PRO A 94 -3.87 -17.08 -9.44
CA PRO A 94 -5.17 -16.43 -9.40
C PRO A 94 -5.93 -16.63 -8.08
N LEU A 95 -5.72 -17.76 -7.39
CA LEU A 95 -6.38 -18.04 -6.11
C LEU A 95 -5.91 -17.07 -5.02
N THR A 96 -4.60 -16.86 -4.92
CA THR A 96 -3.99 -15.86 -4.03
C THR A 96 -4.44 -14.45 -4.42
N VAL A 97 -4.32 -14.07 -5.69
CA VAL A 97 -4.66 -12.71 -6.15
C VAL A 97 -6.13 -12.38 -5.89
N ASN A 98 -7.06 -13.29 -6.22
CA ASN A 98 -8.48 -13.05 -6.03
C ASN A 98 -8.87 -13.01 -4.55
N TRP A 99 -8.28 -13.86 -3.72
CA TRP A 99 -8.55 -13.85 -2.28
C TRP A 99 -8.05 -12.55 -1.64
N VAL A 100 -6.80 -12.14 -1.89
CA VAL A 100 -6.25 -10.88 -1.36
C VAL A 100 -7.05 -9.68 -1.86
N ALA A 101 -7.54 -9.69 -3.11
CA ALA A 101 -8.39 -8.63 -3.66
C ALA A 101 -9.73 -8.45 -2.94
N GLY A 102 -10.23 -9.50 -2.28
CA GLY A 102 -11.43 -9.45 -1.44
C GLY A 102 -11.22 -8.80 -0.07
N LEU A 103 -9.97 -8.55 0.31
CA LEU A 103 -9.62 -7.98 1.62
C LEU A 103 -9.47 -6.46 1.58
N ALA A 104 -9.78 -5.81 2.70
CA ALA A 104 -9.67 -4.37 2.87
C ALA A 104 -9.33 -4.03 4.31
N LEU A 105 -8.67 -2.89 4.52
CA LEU A 105 -8.56 -2.30 5.86
C LEU A 105 -9.90 -1.71 6.33
N PRO A 106 -10.20 -1.72 7.65
CA PRO A 106 -9.45 -2.40 8.70
C PRO A 106 -9.63 -3.92 8.64
N LEU A 107 -8.57 -4.68 8.91
CA LEU A 107 -8.65 -6.14 9.05
C LEU A 107 -9.28 -6.48 10.40
N GLY A 108 -10.29 -7.35 10.40
CA GLY A 108 -10.95 -7.82 11.62
C GLY A 108 -10.13 -8.84 12.43
N VAL A 109 -9.08 -9.42 11.83
CA VAL A 109 -8.18 -10.36 12.48
C VAL A 109 -6.74 -10.16 11.98
N PRO A 110 -5.71 -10.51 12.76
CA PRO A 110 -4.32 -10.31 12.36
C PRO A 110 -3.96 -11.15 11.12
N PRO A 111 -3.08 -10.65 10.22
CA PRO A 111 -2.70 -11.34 8.98
C PRO A 111 -2.24 -12.80 9.10
N PRO A 112 -1.47 -13.23 10.13
CA PRO A 112 -1.11 -14.63 10.33
C PRO A 112 -2.29 -15.56 10.64
N ASN A 113 -3.44 -15.00 11.06
CA ASN A 113 -4.65 -15.75 11.40
C ASN A 113 -5.68 -15.76 10.24
N LEU A 114 -5.44 -14.96 9.19
CA LEU A 114 -6.24 -14.98 7.98
C LEU A 114 -5.69 -16.05 7.04
N VAL A 115 -6.36 -17.19 6.98
CA VAL A 115 -5.96 -18.32 6.12
C VAL A 115 -6.80 -18.34 4.86
N ASN A 116 -6.12 -18.36 3.72
CA ASN A 116 -6.75 -18.59 2.43
C ASN A 116 -7.10 -20.09 2.33
N ALA A 117 -8.40 -20.41 2.36
CA ALA A 117 -8.86 -21.80 2.29
C ALA A 117 -8.45 -22.52 0.99
N ALA A 118 -8.19 -21.78 -0.10
CA ALA A 118 -7.84 -22.36 -1.39
C ALA A 118 -6.35 -22.73 -1.51
N THR A 119 -5.47 -22.04 -0.78
CA THR A 119 -4.01 -22.26 -0.84
C THR A 119 -3.45 -22.85 0.46
N GLY A 120 -4.18 -22.75 1.57
CA GLY A 120 -3.71 -23.12 2.91
C GLY A 120 -2.77 -22.09 3.54
N GLU A 121 -2.46 -21.00 2.82
CA GLU A 121 -1.48 -20.00 3.24
C GLU A 121 -2.13 -18.86 4.04
N THR A 122 -1.34 -18.22 4.91
CA THR A 122 -1.77 -17.03 5.63
C THR A 122 -1.67 -15.77 4.76
N LEU A 123 -2.41 -14.71 5.11
CA LEU A 123 -2.28 -13.41 4.43
C LEU A 123 -0.84 -12.91 4.45
N SER A 124 -0.13 -13.08 5.57
CA SER A 124 1.29 -12.70 5.67
C SER A 124 2.16 -13.45 4.67
N ALA A 125 1.96 -14.77 4.51
CA ALA A 125 2.72 -15.60 3.59
C ALA A 125 2.45 -15.21 2.12
N GLU A 126 1.19 -15.00 1.77
CA GLU A 126 0.81 -14.59 0.42
C GLU A 126 1.29 -13.19 0.06
N LEU A 127 1.16 -12.21 0.97
CA LEU A 127 1.69 -10.86 0.77
C LEU A 127 3.22 -10.85 0.68
N ARG A 128 3.91 -11.66 1.49
CA ARG A 128 5.36 -11.85 1.39
C ARG A 128 5.76 -12.38 0.02
N PHE A 129 5.07 -13.42 -0.47
CA PHE A 129 5.34 -14.01 -1.78
C PHE A 129 5.20 -12.96 -2.89
N LEU A 130 4.04 -12.29 -2.95
CA LEU A 130 3.76 -11.27 -3.96
C LEU A 130 4.76 -10.10 -3.89
N TYR A 131 5.06 -9.61 -2.68
CA TYR A 131 6.03 -8.55 -2.48
C TYR A 131 7.42 -8.95 -3.02
N ASN A 132 7.89 -10.17 -2.71
CA ASN A 132 9.19 -10.66 -3.18
C ASN A 132 9.25 -10.77 -4.71
N VAL A 133 8.16 -11.24 -5.35
CA VAL A 133 8.04 -11.29 -6.81
C VAL A 133 8.21 -9.89 -7.40
N PHE A 134 7.51 -8.88 -6.88
CA PHE A 134 7.58 -7.53 -7.43
C PHE A 134 8.84 -6.75 -7.01
N ALA A 135 9.47 -7.11 -5.89
CA ALA A 135 10.71 -6.48 -5.45
C ALA A 135 11.93 -6.98 -6.23
N ALA A 136 11.83 -8.10 -6.94
CA ALA A 136 12.93 -8.66 -7.73
C ALA A 136 13.31 -7.75 -8.91
N GLY A 137 14.62 -7.62 -9.17
CA GLY A 137 15.12 -6.95 -10.36
C GLY A 137 14.75 -7.72 -11.64
N GLY A 138 14.34 -7.00 -12.67
CA GLY A 138 13.84 -7.59 -13.91
C GLY A 138 12.39 -8.09 -13.85
N SER A 139 11.71 -7.91 -12.70
CA SER A 139 10.29 -8.25 -12.54
C SER A 139 9.40 -7.12 -13.07
N VAL A 140 9.07 -6.13 -12.25
CA VAL A 140 8.28 -4.96 -12.67
C VAL A 140 9.15 -3.76 -13.05
N THR A 141 10.37 -3.69 -12.51
CA THR A 141 11.39 -2.69 -12.86
C THR A 141 12.72 -3.38 -13.13
N ASN A 142 13.58 -2.71 -13.90
CA ASN A 142 14.91 -3.25 -14.21
C ASN A 142 15.77 -3.48 -12.95
N SER A 143 15.61 -2.63 -11.93
CA SER A 143 16.42 -2.66 -10.71
C SER A 143 15.75 -3.32 -9.50
N GLY A 144 14.43 -3.56 -9.58
CA GLY A 144 13.61 -4.04 -8.47
C GLY A 144 13.42 -3.00 -7.35
N GLY A 145 13.17 -3.50 -6.15
CA GLY A 145 13.08 -2.73 -4.92
C GLY A 145 11.65 -2.45 -4.44
N TYR A 146 11.57 -1.92 -3.22
CA TYR A 146 10.32 -1.77 -2.48
C TYR A 146 9.31 -0.79 -3.06
N VAL A 147 9.78 0.30 -3.69
CA VAL A 147 8.88 1.28 -4.31
C VAL A 147 8.11 0.60 -5.45
N ALA A 148 8.81 -0.22 -6.23
CA ALA A 148 8.21 -0.98 -7.32
C ALA A 148 7.22 -2.02 -6.77
N ALA A 149 7.63 -2.75 -5.74
CA ALA A 149 6.79 -3.75 -5.09
C ALA A 149 5.52 -3.14 -4.49
N SER A 150 5.65 -2.15 -3.62
CA SER A 150 4.50 -1.49 -2.95
C SER A 150 3.53 -0.82 -3.92
N LYS A 151 4.02 -0.08 -4.92
CA LYS A 151 3.15 0.56 -5.92
C LYS A 151 2.42 -0.47 -6.78
N THR A 152 3.09 -1.57 -7.15
CA THR A 152 2.43 -2.67 -7.88
C THR A 152 1.39 -3.38 -7.01
N MET A 153 1.74 -3.68 -5.74
CA MET A 153 0.80 -4.24 -4.76
C MET A 153 -0.42 -3.33 -4.56
N HIS A 154 -0.22 -2.02 -4.50
CA HIS A 154 -1.31 -1.05 -4.37
C HIS A 154 -2.23 -1.02 -5.60
N CYS A 155 -1.67 -1.09 -6.81
CA CYS A 155 -2.48 -1.24 -8.02
C CYS A 155 -3.38 -2.48 -7.95
N LEU A 156 -2.83 -3.62 -7.51
CA LEU A 156 -3.60 -4.85 -7.37
C LEU A 156 -4.62 -4.79 -6.22
N PHE A 157 -4.22 -4.25 -5.07
CA PHE A 157 -4.98 -4.32 -3.80
C PHE A 157 -5.12 -2.93 -3.14
N PRO A 158 -5.78 -1.96 -3.80
CA PRO A 158 -5.76 -0.57 -3.35
C PRO A 158 -6.42 -0.38 -1.99
N LYS A 159 -7.33 -1.28 -1.57
CA LYS A 159 -7.99 -1.23 -0.26
C LYS A 159 -7.15 -1.77 0.91
N LEU A 160 -6.02 -2.40 0.61
CA LEU A 160 -5.18 -3.10 1.59
C LEU A 160 -3.72 -2.62 1.57
N ALA A 161 -3.12 -2.53 0.39
CA ALA A 161 -1.70 -2.24 0.22
C ALA A 161 -1.42 -0.73 0.24
N PRO A 162 -0.47 -0.21 1.02
CA PRO A 162 -0.07 1.20 0.98
C PRO A 162 0.78 1.54 -0.25
N ILE A 163 0.65 2.78 -0.72
CA ILE A 163 1.59 3.36 -1.70
C ILE A 163 2.82 3.83 -0.94
N ILE A 164 3.99 3.26 -1.28
CA ILE A 164 5.25 3.69 -0.68
C ILE A 164 6.10 4.40 -1.72
N ASP A 165 6.26 5.71 -1.53
CA ASP A 165 7.18 6.55 -2.27
C ASP A 165 8.35 6.95 -1.39
N GLY A 166 9.57 6.65 -1.83
CA GLY A 166 10.76 6.87 -1.02
C GLY A 166 11.03 8.33 -0.66
N LYS A 167 10.46 9.30 -1.39
CA LYS A 167 10.64 10.74 -1.12
C LYS A 167 9.53 11.33 -0.26
N HIS A 168 8.41 10.62 -0.08
CA HIS A 168 7.23 11.14 0.61
C HIS A 168 6.84 10.21 1.75
N THR A 169 5.99 9.21 1.49
CA THR A 169 5.53 8.28 2.54
C THR A 169 6.66 7.52 3.21
N GLY A 170 7.74 7.20 2.50
CA GLY A 170 8.95 6.64 3.09
C GLY A 170 9.65 7.60 4.06
N ILE A 171 9.71 8.89 3.76
CA ILE A 171 10.28 9.90 4.67
C ILE A 171 9.32 10.16 5.83
N ALA A 172 8.02 10.24 5.56
CA ALA A 172 6.99 10.42 6.58
C ALA A 172 7.06 9.33 7.65
N TYR A 173 7.09 8.06 7.24
CA TYR A 173 7.27 6.94 8.17
C TYR A 173 8.57 7.00 8.96
N TYR A 174 9.65 7.53 8.37
CA TYR A 174 10.89 7.73 9.11
C TYR A 174 10.78 8.88 10.13
N ASN A 175 10.03 9.92 9.80
CA ASN A 175 9.83 11.09 10.65
C ASN A 175 8.86 10.82 11.81
N ILE A 176 8.01 9.79 11.71
CA ILE A 176 7.27 9.30 12.87
C ILE A 176 8.27 8.72 13.88
N ASP A 177 8.16 9.15 15.13
CA ASP A 177 9.03 8.66 16.18
C ASP A 177 8.88 7.15 16.33
N SER A 178 9.97 6.44 16.07
CA SER A 178 10.02 4.97 16.13
C SER A 178 9.64 4.39 17.48
N ALA A 179 9.77 5.16 18.57
CA ALA A 179 9.34 4.75 19.91
C ALA A 179 7.81 4.79 20.09
N THR A 180 7.08 5.39 19.14
CA THR A 180 5.62 5.56 19.18
C THR A 180 4.90 4.69 18.14
N TYR A 181 5.61 3.78 17.47
CA TYR A 181 4.98 2.76 16.63
C TYR A 181 4.28 1.71 17.50
N ASP A 182 3.15 2.11 18.08
CA ASP A 182 2.23 1.19 18.74
C ASP A 182 1.50 0.36 17.69
N GLN A 183 1.22 -0.89 18.05
CA GLN A 183 0.48 -1.82 17.21
C GLN A 183 -0.99 -1.41 17.05
N PRO A 184 -1.69 -1.89 15.99
CA PRO A 184 -3.14 -1.72 15.86
C PRO A 184 -3.90 -1.99 17.17
N LEU A 185 -4.97 -1.23 17.41
CA LEU A 185 -5.76 -1.35 18.63
C LEU A 185 -6.36 -2.75 18.74
N GLY A 186 -6.30 -3.32 19.95
CA GLY A 186 -6.73 -4.71 20.19
C GLY A 186 -5.73 -5.76 19.70
N LEU A 187 -4.57 -5.35 19.18
CA LEU A 187 -3.43 -6.22 18.96
C LEU A 187 -2.51 -6.14 20.20
N ASP A 188 -2.14 -7.28 20.76
CA ASP A 188 -1.26 -7.30 21.95
C ASP A 188 0.22 -7.15 21.59
N SER A 189 0.61 -7.45 20.33
CA SER A 189 2.00 -7.34 19.88
C SER A 189 2.15 -7.27 18.36
N TRP A 190 3.13 -6.51 17.89
CA TRP A 190 3.48 -6.42 16.46
C TRP A 190 3.84 -7.76 15.81
N ALA A 191 4.32 -8.75 16.56
CA ALA A 191 4.59 -10.09 16.03
C ALA A 191 3.34 -10.72 15.39
N ARG A 192 2.15 -10.41 15.91
CA ARG A 192 0.86 -10.82 15.31
C ARG A 192 0.57 -10.14 13.98
N TRP A 193 1.30 -9.09 13.61
CA TRP A 193 1.12 -8.38 12.35
C TRP A 193 2.23 -8.65 11.33
N VAL A 194 3.50 -8.60 11.78
CA VAL A 194 4.68 -8.71 10.90
C VAL A 194 5.43 -10.04 11.01
N GLY A 195 5.07 -10.91 11.96
CA GLY A 195 5.83 -12.12 12.29
C GLY A 195 6.95 -11.83 13.29
N GLU A 196 7.98 -11.10 12.87
CA GLU A 196 9.10 -10.71 13.73
C GLU A 196 9.56 -9.26 13.44
N PRO A 197 9.60 -8.37 14.44
CA PRO A 197 10.14 -7.01 14.27
C PRO A 197 11.65 -7.00 14.00
N ILE A 198 12.11 -6.09 13.14
CA ILE A 198 13.54 -5.90 12.87
C ILE A 198 14.19 -5.21 14.07
N HIS A 199 15.16 -5.86 14.73
CA HIS A 199 15.82 -5.35 15.94
C HIS A 199 14.85 -4.96 17.07
N GLY A 200 13.72 -5.67 17.20
CA GLY A 200 12.72 -5.41 18.24
C GLY A 200 11.93 -4.11 18.04
N LYS A 201 12.13 -3.39 16.93
CA LYS A 201 11.41 -2.15 16.62
C LYS A 201 10.66 -2.29 15.30
N VAL A 202 9.39 -1.92 15.32
CA VAL A 202 8.63 -1.77 14.08
C VAL A 202 8.87 -0.37 13.54
N ASN A 203 9.64 -0.29 12.46
CA ASN A 203 9.74 0.92 11.66
C ASN A 203 9.50 0.53 10.20
N PRO A 204 8.39 0.96 9.59
CA PRO A 204 8.12 0.68 8.18
C PRO A 204 9.11 1.37 7.25
N SER A 205 9.92 2.34 7.72
CA SER A 205 10.94 3.02 6.92
C SER A 205 12.38 2.80 7.43
N PRO A 206 13.26 2.16 6.64
CA PRO A 206 14.68 1.97 6.93
C PRO A 206 15.57 3.07 6.34
N ARG A 207 15.24 4.37 6.43
CA ARG A 207 16.09 5.44 5.88
C ARG A 207 17.57 5.20 6.27
N GLY A 208 18.40 4.88 5.27
CA GLY A 208 19.81 4.47 5.47
C GLY A 208 20.20 3.12 4.85
N ALA A 209 19.27 2.18 4.64
CA ALA A 209 19.60 0.82 4.15
C ALA A 209 19.60 0.67 2.61
N GLY A 210 19.46 1.77 1.86
CA GLY A 210 19.35 1.75 0.39
C GLY A 210 18.08 1.06 -0.14
N ARG A 211 17.94 0.97 -1.47
CA ARG A 211 16.71 0.43 -2.13
C ARG A 211 16.44 -1.05 -1.85
N LYS A 212 17.48 -1.81 -1.48
CA LYS A 212 17.41 -3.25 -1.16
C LYS A 212 17.19 -3.53 0.32
N GLY A 213 17.32 -2.52 1.18
CA GLY A 213 17.15 -2.68 2.62
C GLY A 213 15.69 -2.79 3.08
N TRP A 214 14.75 -2.44 2.21
CA TRP A 214 13.32 -2.58 2.49
C TRP A 214 12.84 -4.02 2.30
N GLN A 215 12.48 -4.68 3.41
CA GLN A 215 12.01 -6.06 3.42
C GLN A 215 10.48 -6.16 3.45
N TRP A 216 9.94 -7.33 3.10
CA TRP A 216 8.51 -7.59 3.13
C TRP A 216 7.87 -7.33 4.50
N HIS A 217 8.58 -7.58 5.60
CA HIS A 217 8.11 -7.29 6.96
C HIS A 217 7.81 -5.80 7.18
N GLN A 218 8.57 -4.89 6.55
CA GLN A 218 8.36 -3.45 6.65
C GLN A 218 7.16 -2.99 5.82
N PHE A 219 6.92 -3.65 4.68
CA PHE A 219 5.67 -3.45 3.95
C PHE A 219 4.47 -3.92 4.79
N MET A 220 4.56 -5.08 5.45
CA MET A 220 3.53 -5.55 6.38
C MET A 220 3.34 -4.59 7.56
N ALA A 221 4.42 -4.06 8.13
CA ALA A 221 4.37 -3.02 9.16
C ALA A 221 3.62 -1.79 8.65
N ALA A 222 3.90 -1.34 7.42
CA ALA A 222 3.21 -0.20 6.84
C ALA A 222 1.70 -0.45 6.73
N VAL A 223 1.25 -1.63 6.29
CA VAL A 223 -0.18 -2.00 6.29
C VAL A 223 -0.80 -1.83 7.67
N GLY A 224 -0.12 -2.29 8.72
CA GLY A 224 -0.60 -2.18 10.11
C GLY A 224 -0.61 -0.76 10.64
N VAL A 225 0.43 0.02 10.34
CA VAL A 225 0.49 1.44 10.69
C VAL A 225 -0.65 2.22 10.02
N ASN A 226 -0.99 1.90 8.76
CA ASN A 226 -2.13 2.55 8.09
C ASN A 226 -3.45 2.23 8.82
N GLN A 227 -3.66 0.98 9.21
CA GLN A 227 -4.81 0.62 10.03
C GLN A 227 -4.81 1.36 11.38
N HIS A 228 -3.67 1.42 12.06
CA HIS A 228 -3.59 2.06 13.36
C HIS A 228 -3.84 3.58 13.30
N ILE A 229 -3.34 4.26 12.26
CA ILE A 229 -3.66 5.67 12.02
C ILE A 229 -5.18 5.87 11.84
N TYR A 230 -5.83 4.97 11.10
CA TYR A 230 -7.29 4.99 10.97
C TYR A 230 -8.00 4.77 12.31
N GLU A 231 -7.56 3.79 13.10
CA GLU A 231 -8.13 3.49 14.42
C GLU A 231 -7.95 4.65 15.41
N LEU A 232 -6.77 5.25 15.47
CA LEU A 232 -6.51 6.44 16.27
C LEU A 232 -7.38 7.62 15.82
N TRP A 233 -7.59 7.78 14.51
CA TRP A 233 -8.53 8.77 13.99
C TRP A 233 -9.96 8.49 14.43
N GLN A 234 -10.42 7.23 14.39
CA GLN A 234 -11.75 6.84 14.90
C GLN A 234 -11.90 7.26 16.37
N VAL A 235 -10.94 6.88 17.23
CA VAL A 235 -10.95 7.23 18.66
C VAL A 235 -11.02 8.74 18.86
N ALA A 236 -10.17 9.51 18.16
CA ALA A 236 -10.12 10.96 18.27
C ALA A 236 -11.43 11.64 17.81
N ASN A 237 -12.22 11.00 16.94
CA ASN A 237 -13.43 11.54 16.35
C ASN A 237 -14.72 10.86 16.84
N ARG A 238 -14.68 10.11 17.95
CA ARG A 238 -15.83 9.40 18.54
C ARG A 238 -16.42 8.32 17.64
N SER A 239 -15.55 7.60 16.93
CA SER A 239 -15.85 6.42 16.11
C SER A 239 -16.93 6.64 15.03
N PRO A 240 -16.77 7.63 14.14
CA PRO A 240 -17.79 7.97 13.15
C PRO A 240 -17.87 6.96 11.98
N GLY A 241 -16.98 5.96 11.95
CA GLY A 241 -16.98 4.87 10.98
C GLY A 241 -16.15 5.16 9.72
N LEU A 242 -16.04 4.15 8.86
CA LEU A 242 -15.19 4.17 7.67
C LEU A 242 -15.60 5.27 6.67
N GLN A 243 -16.89 5.47 6.45
CA GLN A 243 -17.38 6.46 5.48
C GLN A 243 -16.95 7.88 5.85
N ALA A 244 -16.99 8.22 7.14
CA ALA A 244 -16.51 9.51 7.63
C ALA A 244 -15.00 9.68 7.41
N PHE A 245 -14.21 8.61 7.55
CA PHE A 245 -12.78 8.66 7.26
C PHE A 245 -12.49 8.84 5.77
N LEU A 246 -13.22 8.11 4.90
CA LEU A 246 -13.07 8.27 3.45
C LEU A 246 -13.49 9.68 3.00
N ALA A 247 -14.45 10.30 3.68
CA ALA A 247 -14.90 11.67 3.41
C ALA A 247 -13.83 12.74 3.72
N LEU A 248 -12.71 12.39 4.38
CA LEU A 248 -11.55 13.29 4.51
C LEU A 248 -10.97 13.68 3.14
N ASP A 249 -11.18 12.86 2.11
CA ASP A 249 -10.76 13.15 0.75
C ASP A 249 -11.92 12.95 -0.24
N PRO A 250 -12.58 14.03 -0.67
CA PRO A 250 -13.70 13.95 -1.61
C PRO A 250 -13.25 13.69 -3.06
N THR A 251 -11.95 13.53 -3.32
CA THR A 251 -11.43 13.33 -4.68
C THR A 251 -11.94 12.00 -5.27
N PRO A 252 -12.37 11.99 -6.55
CA PRO A 252 -12.73 10.74 -7.23
C PRO A 252 -11.62 9.69 -7.19
N GLY A 253 -12.00 8.42 -7.10
CA GLY A 253 -11.07 7.29 -7.08
C GLY A 253 -10.46 6.98 -5.72
N THR A 254 -10.66 7.82 -4.71
CA THR A 254 -10.27 7.48 -3.34
C THR A 254 -11.12 6.34 -2.81
N ASN A 255 -10.51 5.17 -2.64
CA ASN A 255 -11.22 3.89 -2.50
C ASN A 255 -10.83 3.09 -1.25
N GLY A 256 -10.02 3.64 -0.36
CA GLY A 256 -9.59 2.94 0.86
C GLY A 256 -8.69 3.77 1.77
N ILE A 257 -8.49 3.25 2.99
CA ILE A 257 -7.69 3.88 4.06
C ILE A 257 -6.27 4.21 3.60
N THR A 258 -5.64 3.29 2.86
CA THR A 258 -4.27 3.44 2.35
C THR A 258 -4.08 4.66 1.46
N ARG A 259 -5.07 4.99 0.62
CA ARG A 259 -5.02 6.16 -0.27
C ARG A 259 -5.16 7.46 0.52
N ILE A 260 -6.07 7.49 1.50
CA ILE A 260 -6.25 8.63 2.41
C ILE A 260 -4.94 8.93 3.15
N ILE A 261 -4.32 7.90 3.71
CA ILE A 261 -3.10 8.03 4.49
C ILE A 261 -1.92 8.39 3.61
N ASP A 262 -1.79 7.81 2.41
CA ASP A 262 -0.74 8.22 1.45
C ASP A 262 -0.77 9.73 1.18
N LYS A 263 -1.95 10.31 0.94
CA LYS A 263 -2.10 11.78 0.79
C LYS A 263 -1.80 12.52 2.09
N GLY A 264 -2.30 12.02 3.22
CA GLY A 264 -2.13 12.65 4.53
C GLY A 264 -0.68 12.66 5.02
N LEU A 265 0.17 11.77 4.50
CA LEU A 265 1.60 11.70 4.82
C LEU A 265 2.49 12.50 3.85
N TRP A 266 1.92 13.11 2.80
CA TRP A 266 2.64 13.82 1.75
C TRP A 266 2.96 15.29 2.06
#